data_AF-A4F2Z7-F1
#
_entry.id   AF-A4F2Z7-F1
#
_cell.length_a   1.000
_cell.length_b   1.000
_cell.length_c   1.000
_cell.angle_alpha   90.00
_cell.angle_beta   90.00
_cell.angle_gamma   90.00
#
_symmetry.space_group_name_H-M   'P 1'
#
loop_
_entity.id
_entity.type
_entity.pdbx_description
1 polymer ?
#
loop_
_entity_poly.entity_id
_entity_poly.type
_entity_poly.pdbx_seq_one_letter_code
_entity_poly.pdbx_strand_id
1 'polypeptide(L)'
;MKPRTKWWCGIDWETNITWQEVDQIAVKQLRELKSKRTLNVKLNGEEHPNVPYDFHVWTKSEKDENGKTKRTQPLMKPVSVFGEQMHTIHCVELENGTVKKQCLRFREYVYVNYFSISDTYEVPECNEDVYRPLNSQVAVKKFLKEEAIPHRTLEGVRQVMEERGHHISTKQIQNAARSVRDAVVGNTGPHLSTTEDMLKALQSQNPDRVKYWIDAKQQLHFNIFTLFPDALKLFVHGCPTVTQHERWQRKVERWSLLDKQERKKKISEVLKKHPDGMIFASRIMVDTTFQLGDFYVTFVNGECPRFRTARSLKARMLPLGFFIHTTKERPNHKEFAELLRSELNLVQVAGEPRKIPCVVIDGEAALGEYAKAVDSPCVRCDRHILTLISHNCGQNASRGAQALLFGKKVGGTFRAGLLGSFSMEEFEEKLKKCEKRMAAPVFEWTKAN
;
A
#
# COMPACT_ATOMS: atom_id res chain seq x y z
N MET A 1 -3.39 -1.03 -51.36
CA MET A 1 -2.25 -0.47 -50.58
C MET A 1 -1.29 -1.61 -50.25
N LYS A 2 0.03 -1.48 -50.48
CA LYS A 2 0.99 -2.48 -49.98
C LYS A 2 0.94 -2.49 -48.44
N PRO A 3 0.92 -3.65 -47.78
CA PRO A 3 0.86 -3.71 -46.32
C PRO A 3 2.10 -3.05 -45.71
N ARG A 4 1.88 -2.26 -44.66
CA ARG A 4 2.97 -1.57 -43.96
C ARG A 4 3.75 -2.59 -43.14
N THR A 5 5.08 -2.61 -43.27
CA THR A 5 5.96 -3.56 -42.57
C THR A 5 6.81 -2.90 -41.47
N LYS A 6 6.72 -1.57 -41.33
CA LYS A 6 7.57 -0.78 -40.43
C LYS A 6 6.73 0.03 -39.43
N TRP A 7 7.22 0.09 -38.20
CA TRP A 7 6.79 1.01 -37.15
C TRP A 7 6.92 2.45 -37.62
N TRP A 8 6.03 3.32 -37.15
CA TRP A 8 6.07 4.75 -37.43
C TRP A 8 7.21 5.39 -36.65
N CYS A 9 7.98 6.24 -37.32
CA CYS A 9 8.90 7.18 -36.68
C CYS A 9 8.23 8.55 -36.51
N GLY A 10 8.97 9.53 -35.98
CA GLY A 10 8.45 10.88 -35.69
C GLY A 10 7.68 11.51 -36.85
N ILE A 11 8.32 11.56 -38.02
CA ILE A 11 7.75 12.17 -39.21
C ILE A 11 6.46 11.48 -39.68
N ASP A 12 6.35 10.16 -39.44
CA ASP A 12 5.14 9.42 -39.81
C ASP A 12 3.94 9.91 -39.00
N TRP A 13 4.11 10.16 -37.69
CA TRP A 13 3.06 10.71 -36.83
C TRP A 13 2.66 12.14 -37.20
N GLU A 14 3.59 12.90 -37.78
CA GLU A 14 3.40 14.29 -38.21
C GLU A 14 2.73 14.42 -39.58
N THR A 15 2.73 13.36 -40.39
CA THR A 15 2.08 13.38 -41.71
C THR A 15 0.55 13.46 -41.62
N ASN A 16 -0.10 14.00 -42.66
CA ASN A 16 -1.56 14.11 -42.79
C ASN A 16 -2.26 12.75 -42.89
N ILE A 17 -2.31 12.03 -41.78
CA ILE A 17 -3.02 10.77 -41.61
C ILE A 17 -4.46 11.06 -41.21
N THR A 18 -5.39 10.38 -41.88
CA THR A 18 -6.80 10.36 -41.45
C THR A 18 -6.94 9.46 -40.22
N TRP A 19 -7.38 10.05 -39.11
CA TRP A 19 -7.66 9.37 -37.85
C TRP A 19 -9.15 9.13 -37.71
N GLN A 20 -9.55 7.90 -37.40
CA GLN A 20 -10.92 7.58 -37.01
C GLN A 20 -11.07 7.83 -35.51
N GLU A 21 -11.84 8.84 -35.14
CA GLU A 21 -12.16 9.10 -33.74
C GLU A 21 -13.18 8.06 -33.24
N VAL A 22 -12.86 7.39 -32.13
CA VAL A 22 -13.69 6.33 -31.54
C VAL A 22 -13.60 6.37 -30.01
N ASP A 23 -14.70 6.06 -29.33
CA ASP A 23 -14.71 5.97 -27.86
C ASP A 23 -13.97 4.72 -27.37
N GLN A 24 -14.10 3.62 -28.11
CA GLN A 24 -13.43 2.35 -27.87
C GLN A 24 -13.15 1.60 -29.17
N ILE A 25 -12.17 0.69 -29.13
CA ILE A 25 -11.81 -0.15 -30.26
C ILE A 25 -12.73 -1.36 -30.25
N ALA A 26 -13.74 -1.36 -31.11
CA ALA A 26 -14.72 -2.44 -31.20
C ALA A 26 -14.40 -3.39 -32.36
N VAL A 27 -15.12 -4.50 -32.42
CA VAL A 27 -15.05 -5.49 -33.52
C VAL A 27 -15.20 -4.83 -34.89
N LYS A 28 -16.01 -3.77 -35.00
CA LYS A 28 -16.19 -2.99 -36.24
C LYS A 28 -14.85 -2.49 -36.77
N GLN A 29 -14.05 -1.81 -35.93
CA GLN A 29 -12.73 -1.30 -36.33
C GLN A 29 -11.76 -2.45 -36.63
N LEU A 30 -11.82 -3.54 -35.88
CA LEU A 30 -10.96 -4.72 -36.15
C LEU A 30 -11.30 -5.42 -37.47
N ARG A 31 -12.57 -5.42 -37.89
CA ARG A 31 -12.97 -5.87 -39.23
C ARG A 31 -12.42 -4.94 -40.32
N GLU A 32 -12.37 -3.64 -40.07
CA GLU A 32 -11.69 -2.70 -40.98
C GLU A 32 -10.18 -3.03 -41.08
N LEU A 33 -9.52 -3.31 -39.96
CA LEU A 33 -8.12 -3.75 -39.94
C LEU A 33 -7.93 -5.02 -40.78
N LYS A 34 -8.85 -5.99 -40.73
CA LYS A 34 -8.80 -7.19 -41.57
C LYS A 34 -8.88 -6.88 -43.06
N SER A 35 -9.81 -6.00 -43.46
CA SER A 35 -9.96 -5.63 -44.87
C SER A 35 -8.83 -4.77 -45.42
N LYS A 36 -8.37 -3.76 -44.66
CA LYS A 36 -7.41 -2.74 -45.11
C LYS A 36 -5.96 -3.09 -44.76
N ARG A 37 -5.75 -4.04 -43.83
CA ARG A 37 -4.48 -4.40 -43.20
C ARG A 37 -3.79 -3.27 -42.42
N THR A 38 -4.44 -2.12 -42.30
CA THR A 38 -4.02 -0.95 -41.51
C THR A 38 -5.24 -0.26 -40.94
N LEU A 39 -5.13 0.26 -39.71
CA LEU A 39 -6.19 1.01 -39.05
C LEU A 39 -5.55 2.10 -38.17
N ASN A 40 -6.07 3.33 -38.27
CA ASN A 40 -5.62 4.47 -37.46
C ASN A 40 -6.79 4.98 -36.65
N VAL A 41 -6.72 4.88 -35.33
CA VAL A 41 -7.77 5.36 -34.43
C VAL A 41 -7.23 6.36 -33.42
N LYS A 42 -8.09 7.28 -33.02
CA LYS A 42 -7.83 8.32 -32.02
C LYS A 42 -8.88 8.17 -30.92
N LEU A 43 -8.43 8.09 -29.67
CA LEU A 43 -9.28 7.91 -28.48
C LEU A 43 -8.99 8.99 -27.44
N ASN A 44 -9.95 9.26 -26.55
CA ASN A 44 -9.75 10.15 -25.40
C ASN A 44 -8.70 9.57 -24.42
N GLY A 45 -7.66 10.36 -24.12
CA GLY A 45 -6.54 9.94 -23.27
C GLY A 45 -6.84 9.91 -21.77
N GLU A 46 -7.92 10.53 -21.31
CA GLU A 46 -8.39 10.40 -19.92
C GLU A 46 -9.04 9.04 -19.67
N GLU A 47 -9.82 8.55 -20.63
CA GLU A 47 -10.47 7.24 -20.56
C GLU A 47 -9.51 6.07 -20.82
N HIS A 48 -8.44 6.34 -21.59
CA HIS A 48 -7.44 5.36 -21.98
C HIS A 48 -6.03 5.80 -21.52
N PRO A 49 -5.72 5.78 -20.21
CA PRO A 49 -4.45 6.28 -19.70
C PRO A 49 -3.23 5.42 -20.08
N ASN A 50 -3.47 4.19 -20.54
CA ASN A 50 -2.45 3.23 -20.95
C ASN A 50 -2.70 2.78 -22.40
N VAL A 51 -2.18 1.61 -22.76
CA VAL A 51 -2.49 0.95 -24.04
C VAL A 51 -4.00 0.65 -24.11
N PRO A 52 -4.74 1.19 -25.11
CA PRO A 52 -6.17 0.93 -25.25
C PRO A 52 -6.46 -0.55 -25.46
N TYR A 53 -7.56 -1.03 -24.86
CA TYR A 53 -8.03 -2.41 -25.01
C TYR A 53 -8.66 -2.62 -26.39
N ASP A 54 -8.40 -3.77 -26.99
CA ASP A 54 -8.71 -4.08 -28.38
C ASP A 54 -8.81 -5.60 -28.63
N PHE A 55 -9.16 -6.40 -27.61
CA PHE A 55 -9.33 -7.86 -27.66
C PHE A 55 -8.06 -8.70 -27.93
N HIS A 56 -6.92 -8.08 -28.23
CA HIS A 56 -5.66 -8.78 -28.51
C HIS A 56 -4.83 -9.00 -27.23
N VAL A 57 -3.95 -10.02 -27.25
CA VAL A 57 -3.07 -10.34 -26.11
C VAL A 57 -1.69 -9.74 -26.34
N TRP A 58 -1.48 -8.53 -25.82
CA TRP A 58 -0.19 -7.83 -25.91
C TRP A 58 0.81 -8.19 -24.80
N THR A 59 0.32 -8.78 -23.70
CA THR A 59 1.13 -9.12 -22.53
C THR A 59 0.80 -10.51 -22.01
N LYS A 60 1.81 -11.33 -21.75
CA LYS A 60 1.65 -12.63 -21.07
C LYS A 60 2.87 -12.94 -20.22
N SER A 61 2.65 -13.55 -19.06
CA SER A 61 3.72 -14.05 -18.19
C SER A 61 3.59 -15.56 -18.09
N GLU A 62 4.61 -16.29 -18.51
CA GLU A 62 4.68 -17.75 -18.47
C GLU A 62 5.92 -18.18 -17.70
N LYS A 63 5.92 -19.38 -17.15
CA LYS A 63 7.15 -19.99 -16.62
C LYS A 63 7.84 -20.73 -17.76
N ASP A 64 9.13 -20.49 -17.94
CA ASP A 64 9.95 -21.31 -18.82
C ASP A 64 10.21 -22.69 -18.18
N GLU A 65 10.89 -23.54 -18.95
CA GLU A 65 11.25 -24.92 -18.60
C GLU A 65 12.08 -25.01 -17.29
N ASN A 66 12.78 -23.93 -16.94
CA ASN A 66 13.60 -23.80 -15.74
C ASN A 66 12.83 -23.16 -14.56
N GLY A 67 11.52 -22.95 -14.70
CA GLY A 67 10.67 -22.30 -13.70
C GLY A 67 10.84 -20.78 -13.61
N LYS A 68 11.65 -20.16 -14.47
CA LYS A 68 11.87 -18.71 -14.50
C LYS A 68 10.75 -18.04 -15.30
N THR A 69 10.24 -16.92 -14.80
CA THR A 69 9.13 -16.23 -15.46
C THR A 69 9.62 -15.49 -16.71
N LYS A 70 9.18 -15.93 -17.89
CA LYS A 70 9.31 -15.22 -19.16
C LYS A 70 8.09 -14.31 -19.34
N ARG A 71 8.33 -13.01 -19.56
CA ARG A 71 7.26 -12.02 -19.78
C ARG A 71 7.33 -11.45 -21.18
N THR A 72 6.27 -11.62 -21.95
CA THR A 72 6.02 -10.84 -23.17
C THR A 72 5.30 -9.57 -22.76
N GLN A 73 5.85 -8.41 -23.15
CA GLN A 73 5.27 -7.10 -22.85
C GLN A 73 5.59 -6.10 -23.96
N PRO A 74 4.74 -5.07 -24.15
CA PRO A 74 5.02 -3.99 -25.08
C PRO A 74 6.34 -3.28 -24.79
N LEU A 75 6.99 -2.80 -25.86
CA LEU A 75 8.26 -2.09 -25.79
C LEU A 75 8.03 -0.59 -25.91
N MET A 76 8.55 0.18 -24.96
CA MET A 76 8.59 1.64 -25.08
C MET A 76 9.78 2.06 -25.93
N LYS A 77 9.55 2.95 -26.90
CA LYS A 77 10.58 3.50 -27.77
C LYS A 77 10.48 5.03 -27.82
N PRO A 78 11.58 5.76 -27.59
CA PRO A 78 11.57 7.21 -27.71
C PRO A 78 11.30 7.62 -29.16
N VAL A 79 10.55 8.71 -29.33
CA VAL A 79 10.25 9.32 -30.63
C VAL A 79 10.18 10.84 -30.46
N SER A 80 10.58 11.60 -31.48
CA SER A 80 10.35 13.04 -31.55
C SER A 80 9.13 13.27 -32.43
N VAL A 81 8.07 13.91 -31.92
CA VAL A 81 6.84 14.22 -32.67
C VAL A 81 6.49 15.68 -32.43
N PHE A 82 6.36 16.47 -33.50
CA PHE A 82 6.20 17.93 -33.47
C PHE A 82 7.30 18.63 -32.63
N GLY A 83 8.52 18.09 -32.67
CA GLY A 83 9.65 18.58 -31.86
C GLY A 83 9.62 18.19 -30.38
N GLU A 84 8.55 17.55 -29.89
CA GLU A 84 8.44 17.05 -28.52
C GLU A 84 9.00 15.62 -28.40
N GLN A 85 9.86 15.39 -27.40
CA GLN A 85 10.39 14.06 -27.10
C GLN A 85 9.38 13.27 -26.29
N MET A 86 8.89 12.17 -26.88
CA MET A 86 7.86 11.33 -26.30
C MET A 86 8.22 9.85 -26.41
N HIS A 87 7.34 8.98 -25.93
CA HIS A 87 7.49 7.53 -26.06
C HIS A 87 6.31 6.94 -26.82
N THR A 88 6.62 6.07 -27.78
CA THR A 88 5.64 5.16 -28.41
C THR A 88 5.67 3.82 -27.70
N ILE A 89 4.53 3.15 -27.65
CA ILE A 89 4.40 1.79 -27.12
C ILE A 89 4.19 0.85 -28.29
N HIS A 90 5.16 -0.04 -28.52
CA HIS A 90 5.13 -1.03 -29.59
C HIS A 90 4.60 -2.35 -29.04
N CYS A 91 3.46 -2.78 -29.55
CA CYS A 91 2.80 -4.02 -29.15
C CYS A 91 2.81 -5.00 -30.31
N VAL A 92 3.29 -6.22 -30.06
CA VAL A 92 3.23 -7.34 -31.01
C VAL A 92 2.29 -8.36 -30.40
N GLU A 93 1.31 -8.81 -31.19
CA GLU A 93 0.32 -9.77 -30.74
C GLU A 93 1.03 -11.11 -30.47
N LEU A 94 0.70 -11.77 -29.36
CA LEU A 94 1.44 -12.92 -28.89
C LEU A 94 1.23 -14.18 -29.76
N GLU A 95 0.00 -14.47 -30.13
CA GLU A 95 -0.42 -15.65 -30.88
C GLU A 95 -0.28 -15.44 -32.39
N ASN A 96 -0.35 -14.18 -32.83
CA ASN A 96 -0.22 -13.77 -34.22
C ASN A 96 0.76 -12.59 -34.35
N GLY A 97 2.06 -12.88 -34.30
CA GLY A 97 3.12 -11.87 -34.41
C GLY A 97 3.11 -11.04 -35.71
N THR A 98 2.19 -11.33 -36.64
CA THR A 98 1.94 -10.52 -37.84
C THR A 98 1.10 -9.27 -37.56
N VAL A 99 0.36 -9.24 -36.46
CA VAL A 99 -0.45 -8.09 -36.03
C VAL A 99 0.33 -7.24 -35.05
N LYS A 100 0.39 -5.94 -35.34
CA LYS A 100 1.15 -4.98 -34.57
C LYS A 100 0.31 -3.76 -34.28
N LYS A 101 0.53 -3.19 -33.09
CA LYS A 101 -0.10 -1.95 -32.63
C LYS A 101 0.96 -1.00 -32.09
N GLN A 102 0.94 0.24 -32.53
CA GLN A 102 1.76 1.32 -31.99
C GLN A 102 0.85 2.36 -31.34
N CYS A 103 1.08 2.67 -30.07
CA CYS A 103 0.33 3.69 -29.35
C CYS A 103 1.22 4.90 -29.07
N LEU A 104 0.66 6.09 -29.22
CA LEU A 104 1.28 7.36 -28.86
C LEU A 104 0.27 8.20 -28.09
N ARG A 105 0.63 8.64 -26.89
CA ARG A 105 -0.14 9.66 -26.18
C ARG A 105 0.39 11.02 -26.59
N PHE A 106 -0.48 11.87 -27.12
CA PHE A 106 -0.16 13.24 -27.45
C PHE A 106 -1.31 14.14 -27.01
N ARG A 107 -1.00 15.09 -26.12
CA ARG A 107 -1.99 15.96 -25.47
C ARG A 107 -3.13 15.16 -24.80
N GLU A 108 -4.38 15.49 -25.08
CA GLU A 108 -5.58 14.87 -24.53
C GLU A 108 -5.98 13.54 -25.21
N TYR A 109 -5.23 13.06 -26.20
CA TYR A 109 -5.59 11.87 -26.97
C TYR A 109 -4.55 10.74 -26.90
N VAL A 110 -5.03 9.52 -27.12
CA VAL A 110 -4.20 8.37 -27.51
C VAL A 110 -4.43 8.05 -28.97
N TYR A 111 -3.36 8.12 -29.74
CA TYR A 111 -3.31 7.74 -31.14
C TYR A 111 -2.83 6.31 -31.25
N VAL A 112 -3.54 5.49 -32.02
CA VAL A 112 -3.24 4.08 -32.18
C VAL A 112 -3.18 3.73 -33.65
N ASN A 113 -2.01 3.28 -34.08
CA ASN A 113 -1.82 2.70 -35.40
C ASN A 113 -1.76 1.17 -35.30
N TYR A 114 -2.61 0.49 -36.06
CA TYR A 114 -2.55 -0.94 -36.28
C TYR A 114 -2.05 -1.25 -37.69
N PHE A 115 -1.33 -2.36 -37.83
CA PHE A 115 -0.98 -2.92 -39.11
C PHE A 115 -0.76 -4.43 -39.03
N SER A 116 -1.17 -5.13 -40.09
CA SER A 116 -0.92 -6.57 -40.26
C SER A 116 0.06 -6.82 -41.40
N ILE A 117 1.19 -7.45 -41.08
CA ILE A 117 2.19 -7.86 -42.09
C ILE A 117 1.79 -9.13 -42.84
N SER A 118 0.71 -9.81 -42.43
CA SER A 118 0.11 -10.97 -43.12
C SER A 118 -1.35 -10.71 -43.51
N ASP A 119 -1.84 -11.45 -44.50
CA ASP A 119 -3.26 -11.55 -44.86
C ASP A 119 -4.03 -12.57 -44.00
N THR A 120 -3.31 -13.39 -43.23
CA THR A 120 -3.86 -14.39 -42.29
C THR A 120 -4.42 -13.79 -40.98
N TYR A 121 -4.70 -12.49 -40.95
CA TYR A 121 -5.26 -11.86 -39.75
C TYR A 121 -6.74 -12.23 -39.57
N GLU A 122 -7.04 -12.80 -38.42
CA GLU A 122 -8.40 -13.10 -37.98
C GLU A 122 -8.81 -12.11 -36.89
N VAL A 123 -10.05 -11.64 -36.97
CA VAL A 123 -10.59 -10.74 -35.96
C VAL A 123 -10.79 -11.58 -34.69
N PRO A 124 -10.22 -11.20 -33.54
CA PRO A 124 -10.40 -11.92 -32.29
C PRO A 124 -11.89 -12.14 -31.99
N GLU A 125 -12.24 -13.33 -31.54
CA GLU A 125 -13.60 -13.60 -31.07
C GLU A 125 -13.90 -12.69 -29.87
N CYS A 126 -14.99 -11.93 -29.97
CA CYS A 126 -15.53 -11.20 -28.84
C CYS A 126 -16.16 -12.21 -27.89
N ASN A 127 -15.33 -12.79 -27.03
CA ASN A 127 -15.87 -13.50 -25.90
C ASN A 127 -16.12 -12.47 -24.79
N GLU A 128 -17.40 -12.20 -24.50
CA GLU A 128 -17.83 -11.28 -23.43
C GLU A 128 -17.28 -11.71 -22.07
N ASP A 129 -16.93 -12.99 -21.92
CA ASP A 129 -16.29 -13.56 -20.74
C ASP A 129 -14.81 -13.16 -20.57
N VAL A 130 -14.19 -12.53 -21.58
CA VAL A 130 -12.78 -12.11 -21.48
C VAL A 130 -12.68 -10.85 -20.62
N TYR A 131 -12.17 -11.03 -19.41
CA TYR A 131 -11.88 -9.97 -18.45
C TYR A 131 -11.05 -8.84 -19.09
N ARG A 132 -11.69 -7.70 -19.42
CA ARG A 132 -10.93 -6.53 -19.86
C ARG A 132 -10.07 -6.02 -18.69
N PRO A 133 -8.81 -5.61 -18.92
CA PRO A 133 -7.97 -5.07 -17.86
C PRO A 133 -8.64 -3.89 -17.16
N LEU A 134 -8.76 -3.91 -15.83
CA LEU A 134 -9.37 -2.81 -15.08
C LEU A 134 -8.72 -1.44 -15.34
N ASN A 135 -7.45 -1.43 -15.74
CA ASN A 135 -6.72 -0.20 -16.11
C ASN A 135 -7.16 0.42 -17.45
N SER A 136 -7.87 -0.32 -18.31
CA SER A 136 -8.49 0.20 -19.54
C SER A 136 -9.96 0.56 -19.33
N GLN A 137 -10.47 0.49 -18.09
CA GLN A 137 -11.86 0.78 -17.75
C GLN A 137 -11.89 1.79 -16.60
N VAL A 138 -11.53 3.05 -16.87
CA VAL A 138 -11.33 4.07 -15.81
C VAL A 138 -12.59 4.30 -14.98
N ALA A 139 -13.75 4.44 -15.62
CA ALA A 139 -15.03 4.60 -14.93
C ALA A 139 -15.38 3.39 -14.05
N VAL A 140 -15.20 2.17 -14.59
CA VAL A 140 -15.45 0.92 -13.86
C VAL A 140 -14.49 0.76 -12.69
N LYS A 141 -13.21 1.11 -12.86
CA LYS A 141 -12.21 1.12 -11.79
C LYS A 141 -12.55 2.11 -10.70
N LYS A 142 -13.05 3.29 -11.07
CA LYS A 142 -13.49 4.33 -10.13
C LYS A 142 -14.69 3.83 -9.33
N PHE A 143 -15.75 3.40 -10.02
CA PHE A 143 -16.94 2.80 -9.41
C PHE A 143 -16.58 1.61 -8.50
N LEU A 144 -15.71 0.70 -8.96
CA LEU A 144 -15.24 -0.43 -8.17
C LEU A 144 -14.63 0.02 -6.85
N LYS A 145 -13.77 1.05 -6.87
CA LYS A 145 -13.06 1.53 -5.66
C LYS A 145 -13.92 2.38 -4.73
N GLU A 146 -14.77 3.23 -5.29
CA GLU A 146 -15.52 4.24 -4.54
C GLU A 146 -16.89 3.72 -4.07
N GLU A 147 -17.52 2.82 -4.82
CA GLU A 147 -18.89 2.38 -4.56
C GLU A 147 -19.00 0.88 -4.33
N ALA A 148 -18.32 0.03 -5.11
CA ALA A 148 -18.54 -1.42 -5.02
C ALA A 148 -17.77 -2.08 -3.87
N ILE A 149 -16.47 -1.79 -3.75
CA ILE A 149 -15.57 -2.40 -2.75
C ILE A 149 -15.89 -1.99 -1.30
N PRO A 150 -16.15 -0.71 -0.98
CA PRO A 150 -16.38 -0.31 0.41
C PRO A 150 -17.48 -1.15 1.07
N HIS A 151 -17.17 -1.70 2.25
CA HIS A 151 -18.11 -2.48 3.08
C HIS A 151 -18.71 -3.74 2.43
N ARG A 152 -18.10 -4.27 1.36
CA ARG A 152 -18.54 -5.53 0.72
C ARG A 152 -17.41 -6.55 0.66
N THR A 153 -17.80 -7.81 0.84
CA THR A 153 -16.95 -8.98 0.64
C THR A 153 -16.62 -9.15 -0.84
N LEU A 154 -15.59 -9.93 -1.19
CA LEU A 154 -15.22 -10.16 -2.60
C LEU A 154 -16.39 -10.67 -3.45
N GLU A 155 -17.25 -11.51 -2.86
CA GLU A 155 -18.44 -12.04 -3.54
C GLU A 155 -19.53 -10.98 -3.71
N GLY A 156 -19.79 -10.17 -2.68
CA GLY A 156 -20.73 -9.05 -2.79
C GLY A 156 -20.26 -7.99 -3.79
N VAL A 157 -18.96 -7.75 -3.89
CA VAL A 157 -18.40 -6.89 -4.96
C VAL A 157 -18.65 -7.53 -6.32
N ARG A 158 -18.35 -8.82 -6.47
CA ARG A 158 -18.54 -9.54 -7.73
C ARG A 158 -19.99 -9.49 -8.21
N GLN A 159 -20.96 -9.73 -7.33
CA GLN A 159 -22.39 -9.62 -7.64
C GLN A 159 -22.78 -8.22 -8.12
N VAL A 160 -22.38 -7.17 -7.39
CA VAL A 160 -22.67 -5.77 -7.78
C VAL A 160 -22.04 -5.41 -9.13
N MET A 161 -20.86 -5.95 -9.43
CA MET A 161 -20.21 -5.74 -10.72
C MET A 161 -20.91 -6.52 -11.84
N GLU A 162 -21.30 -7.77 -11.60
CA GLU A 162 -22.07 -8.60 -12.53
C GLU A 162 -23.45 -7.99 -12.84
N GLU A 163 -24.16 -7.47 -11.82
CA GLU A 163 -25.44 -6.74 -11.99
C GLU A 163 -25.30 -5.50 -12.86
N ARG A 164 -24.12 -4.87 -12.87
CA ARG A 164 -23.78 -3.73 -13.75
C ARG A 164 -23.24 -4.14 -15.11
N GLY A 165 -23.20 -5.44 -15.44
CA GLY A 165 -22.67 -5.94 -16.70
C GLY A 165 -21.15 -5.89 -16.79
N HIS A 166 -20.45 -5.86 -15.65
CA HIS A 166 -18.99 -5.82 -15.59
C HIS A 166 -18.42 -7.12 -15.01
N HIS A 167 -17.86 -7.95 -15.89
CA HIS A 167 -17.12 -9.13 -15.47
C HIS A 167 -15.73 -8.73 -14.97
N ILE A 168 -15.52 -8.81 -13.65
CA ILE A 168 -14.25 -8.50 -12.99
C ILE A 168 -13.75 -9.74 -12.26
N SER A 169 -12.49 -10.12 -12.51
CA SER A 169 -11.89 -11.28 -11.86
C SER A 169 -11.65 -11.01 -10.37
N THR A 170 -11.70 -12.06 -9.54
CA THR A 170 -11.38 -11.97 -8.11
C THR A 170 -10.03 -11.30 -7.86
N LYS A 171 -9.04 -11.56 -8.71
CA LYS A 171 -7.71 -10.94 -8.66
C LYS A 171 -7.75 -9.43 -8.92
N GLN A 172 -8.59 -8.95 -9.85
CA GLN A 172 -8.76 -7.51 -10.09
C GLN A 172 -9.46 -6.83 -8.91
N ILE A 173 -10.48 -7.44 -8.32
CA ILE A 173 -11.15 -6.94 -7.11
C ILE A 173 -10.15 -6.85 -5.97
N GLN A 174 -9.42 -7.93 -5.67
CA GLN A 174 -8.40 -7.97 -4.62
C GLN A 174 -7.32 -6.89 -4.83
N ASN A 175 -6.84 -6.70 -6.07
CA ASN A 175 -5.84 -5.68 -6.37
C ASN A 175 -6.39 -4.26 -6.18
N ALA A 176 -7.65 -4.00 -6.54
CA ALA A 176 -8.28 -2.70 -6.32
C ALA A 176 -8.54 -2.43 -4.83
N ALA A 177 -8.98 -3.46 -4.09
CA ALA A 177 -9.31 -3.40 -2.68
C ALA A 177 -8.13 -3.00 -1.79
N ARG A 178 -6.89 -3.35 -2.17
CA ARG A 178 -5.66 -2.91 -1.48
C ARG A 178 -5.52 -1.40 -1.31
N SER A 179 -6.19 -0.62 -2.16
CA SER A 179 -6.12 0.85 -2.14
C SER A 179 -7.37 1.52 -1.55
N VAL A 180 -8.36 0.74 -1.12
CA VAL A 180 -9.63 1.23 -0.58
C VAL A 180 -9.63 0.97 0.92
N ARG A 181 -9.77 2.03 1.70
CA ARG A 181 -9.59 1.99 3.17
C ARG A 181 -10.61 1.09 3.87
N ASP A 182 -11.84 1.08 3.36
CA ASP A 182 -12.98 0.36 3.96
C ASP A 182 -13.34 -0.92 3.19
N ALA A 183 -12.39 -1.44 2.40
CA ALA A 183 -12.58 -2.72 1.73
C ALA A 183 -12.64 -3.86 2.73
N VAL A 184 -13.65 -4.72 2.63
CA VAL A 184 -13.65 -6.02 3.33
C VAL A 184 -12.78 -6.97 2.52
N VAL A 185 -11.47 -6.91 2.75
CA VAL A 185 -10.48 -7.73 2.04
C VAL A 185 -10.48 -9.14 2.64
N GLY A 186 -11.57 -9.86 2.39
CA GLY A 186 -11.70 -11.29 2.67
C GLY A 186 -13.14 -11.75 2.83
N ASN A 187 -13.47 -12.73 2.00
CA ASN A 187 -14.25 -13.92 2.33
C ASN A 187 -13.48 -15.01 1.61
N THR A 188 -12.48 -15.64 2.23
CA THR A 188 -11.76 -16.83 1.71
C THR A 188 -10.65 -17.27 2.69
N GLY A 189 -11.02 -17.48 3.96
CA GLY A 189 -10.52 -18.67 4.66
C GLY A 189 -11.49 -19.83 4.36
N PRO A 190 -11.06 -21.10 4.45
CA PRO A 190 -11.98 -22.22 4.27
C PRO A 190 -13.02 -22.17 5.39
N HIS A 191 -14.24 -21.76 5.03
CA HIS A 191 -15.45 -21.64 5.86
C HIS A 191 -15.45 -20.52 6.94
N LEU A 192 -16.56 -19.77 7.00
CA LEU A 192 -16.97 -19.07 8.22
C LEU A 192 -17.09 -20.12 9.32
N SER A 193 -16.13 -20.15 10.24
CA SER A 193 -16.12 -21.13 11.31
C SER A 193 -16.77 -20.60 12.59
N THR A 194 -16.81 -19.27 12.77
CA THR A 194 -17.36 -18.68 13.99
C THR A 194 -18.87 -18.63 13.91
N THR A 195 -19.53 -19.32 14.83
CA THR A 195 -20.99 -19.34 14.95
C THR A 195 -21.45 -18.48 16.13
N GLU A 196 -22.71 -18.05 16.09
CA GLU A 196 -23.33 -17.34 17.21
C GLU A 196 -23.29 -18.17 18.50
N ASP A 197 -23.48 -19.49 18.42
CA ASP A 197 -23.41 -20.41 19.56
C ASP A 197 -22.01 -20.43 20.19
N MET A 198 -20.94 -20.40 19.38
CA MET A 198 -19.58 -20.26 19.89
C MET A 198 -19.38 -18.94 20.63
N LEU A 199 -19.90 -17.83 20.10
CA LEU A 199 -19.78 -16.52 20.72
C LEU A 199 -20.60 -16.41 22.00
N LYS A 200 -21.79 -17.02 22.06
CA LYS A 200 -22.60 -17.18 23.28
C LYS A 200 -21.83 -17.93 24.35
N ALA A 201 -21.21 -19.05 23.99
CA ALA A 201 -20.39 -19.82 24.92
C ALA A 201 -19.20 -19.00 25.44
N LEU A 202 -18.48 -18.28 24.57
CA LEU A 202 -17.36 -17.41 24.97
C LEU A 202 -17.81 -16.23 25.85
N GLN A 203 -18.92 -15.57 25.51
CA GLN A 203 -19.48 -14.46 26.28
C GLN A 203 -19.95 -14.91 27.67
N SER A 204 -20.49 -16.12 27.81
CA SER A 204 -20.85 -16.66 29.12
C SER A 204 -19.64 -16.81 30.06
N GLN A 205 -18.45 -17.07 29.50
CA GLN A 205 -17.21 -17.21 30.26
C GLN A 205 -16.54 -15.86 30.53
N ASN A 206 -16.67 -14.90 29.62
CA ASN A 206 -16.02 -13.58 29.71
C ASN A 206 -16.94 -12.46 29.20
N PRO A 207 -17.99 -12.09 29.96
CA PRO A 207 -19.06 -11.20 29.48
C PRO A 207 -18.55 -9.80 29.09
N ASP A 208 -17.58 -9.26 29.84
CA ASP A 208 -17.00 -7.94 29.57
C ASP A 208 -15.95 -7.93 28.45
N ARG A 209 -15.56 -9.11 27.96
CA ARG A 209 -14.50 -9.27 26.96
C ARG A 209 -15.02 -9.70 25.61
N VAL A 210 -16.27 -10.17 25.51
CA VAL A 210 -16.87 -10.69 24.28
C VAL A 210 -18.15 -9.93 23.98
N LYS A 211 -18.20 -9.30 22.82
CA LYS A 211 -19.39 -8.64 22.27
C LYS A 211 -19.66 -9.18 20.89
N TYR A 212 -20.93 -9.42 20.56
CA TYR A 212 -21.34 -9.80 19.23
C TYR A 212 -22.70 -9.21 18.90
N TRP A 213 -22.96 -9.01 17.62
CA TRP A 213 -24.23 -8.51 17.11
C TRP A 213 -24.42 -8.98 15.67
N ILE A 214 -25.67 -8.98 15.20
CA ILE A 214 -25.99 -9.22 13.80
C ILE A 214 -26.42 -7.89 13.21
N ASP A 215 -25.80 -7.48 12.10
CA ASP A 215 -26.13 -6.22 11.44
C ASP A 215 -27.43 -6.30 10.63
N ALA A 216 -27.84 -5.18 10.03
CA ALA A 216 -29.04 -5.11 9.19
C ALA A 216 -28.98 -6.03 7.95
N LYS A 217 -27.78 -6.50 7.56
CA LYS A 217 -27.55 -7.39 6.42
C LYS A 217 -27.42 -8.86 6.84
N GLN A 218 -27.80 -9.20 8.08
CA GLN A 218 -27.69 -10.55 8.64
C GLN A 218 -26.23 -11.04 8.74
N GLN A 219 -25.27 -10.14 8.89
CA GLN A 219 -23.87 -10.48 9.09
C GLN A 219 -23.52 -10.50 10.58
N LEU A 220 -22.91 -11.59 11.02
CA LEU A 220 -22.43 -11.75 12.39
C LEU A 220 -21.14 -10.97 12.59
N HIS A 221 -21.18 -10.03 13.52
CA HIS A 221 -20.04 -9.24 13.96
C HIS A 221 -19.69 -9.58 15.40
N PHE A 222 -18.40 -9.52 15.71
CA PHE A 222 -17.94 -9.74 17.07
C PHE A 222 -16.62 -9.05 17.36
N ASN A 223 -16.41 -8.82 18.65
CA ASN A 223 -15.24 -8.26 19.31
C ASN A 223 -14.87 -9.16 20.50
N ILE A 224 -13.64 -9.66 20.53
CA ILE A 224 -13.09 -10.45 21.66
C ILE A 224 -11.79 -9.80 22.12
N PHE A 225 -11.79 -9.30 23.36
CA PHE A 225 -10.66 -8.59 23.96
C PHE A 225 -9.89 -9.51 24.91
N THR A 226 -8.58 -9.66 24.71
CA THR A 226 -7.72 -10.39 25.65
C THR A 226 -6.54 -9.51 26.07
N LEU A 227 -6.30 -9.41 27.37
CA LEU A 227 -5.16 -8.69 27.95
C LEU A 227 -4.37 -9.65 28.84
N PHE A 228 -3.07 -9.38 29.00
CA PHE A 228 -2.16 -10.21 29.79
C PHE A 228 -1.64 -9.42 31.00
N PRO A 229 -2.30 -9.50 32.18
CA PRO A 229 -1.99 -8.68 33.35
C PRO A 229 -0.52 -8.71 33.79
N ASP A 230 0.11 -9.89 33.81
CA ASP A 230 1.52 -10.02 34.19
C ASP A 230 2.45 -9.32 33.19
N ALA A 231 2.16 -9.42 31.90
CA ALA A 231 2.92 -8.74 30.86
C ALA A 231 2.75 -7.22 30.94
N LEU A 232 1.53 -6.75 31.21
CA LEU A 232 1.23 -5.34 31.46
C LEU A 232 2.01 -4.80 32.65
N LYS A 233 2.03 -5.54 33.77
CA LYS A 233 2.81 -5.19 34.96
C LYS A 233 4.30 -5.10 34.64
N LEU A 234 4.89 -6.13 34.03
CA LEU A 234 6.30 -6.14 33.63
C LEU A 234 6.65 -4.99 32.70
N PHE A 235 5.77 -4.68 31.75
CA PHE A 235 5.93 -3.57 30.83
C PHE A 235 5.92 -2.22 31.54
N VAL A 236 4.91 -1.96 32.39
CA VAL A 236 4.79 -0.69 33.15
C VAL A 236 5.98 -0.48 34.07
N HIS A 237 6.47 -1.51 34.77
CA HIS A 237 7.70 -1.43 35.57
C HIS A 237 8.97 -1.18 34.72
N GLY A 238 8.93 -1.51 33.43
CA GLY A 238 10.00 -1.22 32.47
C GLY A 238 9.93 0.18 31.86
N CYS A 239 8.83 0.90 32.01
CA CYS A 239 8.66 2.26 31.52
C CYS A 239 9.45 3.28 32.38
N PRO A 240 9.88 4.42 31.77
CA PRO A 240 10.45 5.51 32.55
C PRO A 240 9.42 6.08 33.52
N THR A 241 9.90 6.68 34.62
CA THR A 241 9.02 7.51 35.45
C THR A 241 8.59 8.76 34.67
N VAL A 242 7.45 9.33 35.05
CA VAL A 242 6.99 10.63 34.52
C VAL A 242 8.12 11.67 34.60
N THR A 243 8.79 11.79 35.75
CA THR A 243 9.92 12.71 35.95
C THR A 243 11.09 12.45 35.00
N GLN A 244 11.45 11.19 34.74
CA GLN A 244 12.51 10.84 33.78
C GLN A 244 12.13 11.24 32.36
N HIS A 245 10.88 10.96 31.97
CA HIS A 245 10.36 11.29 30.65
C HIS A 245 10.32 12.80 30.41
N GLU A 246 9.74 13.57 31.34
CA GLU A 246 9.65 15.03 31.25
C GLU A 246 11.03 15.70 31.25
N ARG A 247 11.99 15.18 32.03
CA ARG A 247 13.37 15.68 32.00
C ARG A 247 14.01 15.46 30.63
N TRP A 248 13.72 14.32 30.00
CA TRP A 248 14.19 14.04 28.64
C TRP A 248 13.55 14.97 27.61
N GLN A 249 12.22 15.15 27.65
CA GLN A 249 11.51 16.06 26.74
C GLN A 249 12.06 17.49 26.81
N ARG A 250 12.17 18.06 28.03
CA ARG A 250 12.77 19.39 28.24
C ARG A 250 14.19 19.49 27.71
N LYS A 251 14.97 18.41 27.79
CA LYS A 251 16.34 18.36 27.25
C LYS A 251 16.32 18.46 25.72
N VAL A 252 15.44 17.70 25.06
CA VAL A 252 15.29 17.71 23.60
C VAL A 252 14.78 19.06 23.09
N GLU A 253 13.80 19.66 23.77
CA GLU A 253 13.29 21.01 23.45
C GLU A 253 14.38 22.07 23.55
N ARG A 254 15.23 22.03 24.59
CA ARG A 254 16.37 22.95 24.67
C ARG A 254 17.35 22.74 23.53
N TRP A 255 17.53 21.50 23.08
CA TRP A 255 18.44 21.17 21.98
C TRP A 255 17.93 21.60 20.61
N SER A 256 16.62 21.65 20.40
CA SER A 256 16.07 22.14 19.12
C SER A 256 16.39 23.61 18.88
N LEU A 257 16.54 24.40 19.95
CA LEU A 257 16.91 25.81 19.94
C LEU A 257 18.41 26.07 19.76
N LEU A 258 19.26 25.04 19.91
CA LEU A 258 20.70 25.19 19.72
C LEU A 258 21.05 25.27 18.24
N ASP A 259 22.19 25.91 17.95
CA ASP A 259 22.77 25.85 16.61
C ASP A 259 23.09 24.40 16.21
N LYS A 260 23.22 24.19 14.91
CA LYS A 260 23.39 22.86 14.32
C LYS A 260 24.63 22.13 14.83
N GLN A 261 25.74 22.82 15.07
CA GLN A 261 26.99 22.20 15.52
C GLN A 261 26.89 21.79 16.98
N GLU A 262 26.36 22.67 17.85
CA GLU A 262 26.18 22.35 19.26
C GLU A 262 25.15 21.24 19.46
N ARG A 263 24.00 21.31 18.76
CA ARG A 263 22.98 20.24 18.76
C ARG A 263 23.60 18.89 18.38
N LYS A 264 24.40 18.85 17.31
CA LYS A 264 25.10 17.62 16.87
C LYS A 264 26.06 17.08 17.93
N LYS A 265 26.79 17.94 18.64
CA LYS A 265 27.68 17.55 19.73
C LYS A 265 26.89 16.89 20.87
N LYS A 266 25.79 17.51 21.31
CA LYS A 266 24.92 16.97 22.37
C LYS A 266 24.28 15.63 22.00
N ILE A 267 23.81 15.48 20.75
CA ILE A 267 23.27 14.21 20.25
C ILE A 267 24.35 13.13 20.23
N SER A 268 25.57 13.46 19.78
CA SER A 268 26.69 12.51 19.76
C SER A 268 27.02 11.97 21.16
N GLU A 269 26.97 12.82 22.19
CA GLU A 269 27.16 12.40 23.59
C GLU A 269 26.10 11.39 24.05
N VAL A 270 24.86 11.52 23.59
CA VAL A 270 23.79 10.56 23.88
C VAL A 270 23.99 9.26 23.12
N LEU A 271 24.33 9.32 21.84
CA LEU A 271 24.51 8.13 21.01
C LEU A 271 25.68 7.26 21.49
N LYS A 272 26.65 7.83 22.22
CA LYS A 272 27.67 7.03 22.93
C LYS A 272 27.05 6.12 24.01
N LYS A 273 26.01 6.60 24.70
CA LYS A 273 25.29 5.86 25.76
C LYS A 273 24.17 4.98 25.20
N HIS A 274 23.56 5.40 24.09
CA HIS A 274 22.47 4.72 23.39
C HIS A 274 22.84 4.53 21.91
N PRO A 275 23.68 3.54 21.56
CA PRO A 275 24.22 3.38 20.20
C PRO A 275 23.18 3.09 19.12
N ASP A 276 21.99 2.63 19.51
CA ASP A 276 20.84 2.40 18.64
C ASP A 276 19.89 3.61 18.55
N GLY A 277 20.18 4.70 19.29
CA GLY A 277 19.34 5.89 19.37
C GLY A 277 18.10 5.75 20.27
N MET A 278 17.87 4.57 20.87
CA MET A 278 16.69 4.31 21.69
C MET A 278 16.95 4.69 23.15
N ILE A 279 16.29 5.77 23.59
CA ILE A 279 16.42 6.32 24.95
C ILE A 279 15.56 5.54 25.93
N PHE A 280 14.29 5.36 25.58
CA PHE A 280 13.31 4.58 26.35
C PHE A 280 12.80 3.43 25.48
N ALA A 281 13.38 2.23 25.64
CA ALA A 281 12.93 1.02 24.97
C ALA A 281 11.68 0.44 25.68
N SER A 282 10.63 1.25 25.76
CA SER A 282 9.37 0.96 26.48
C SER A 282 8.13 1.35 25.65
N ARG A 283 8.21 1.15 24.33
CA ARG A 283 7.17 1.53 23.36
C ARG A 283 6.06 0.49 23.31
N ILE A 284 4.83 0.93 23.03
CA ILE A 284 3.74 0.03 22.61
C ILE A 284 3.78 -0.10 21.09
N MET A 285 3.66 -1.30 20.55
CA MET A 285 3.51 -1.58 19.13
C MET A 285 2.14 -2.20 18.89
N VAL A 286 1.34 -1.58 18.01
CA VAL A 286 0.01 -2.07 17.64
C VAL A 286 0.00 -2.39 16.16
N ASP A 287 -0.47 -3.58 15.82
CA ASP A 287 -0.54 -4.06 14.45
C ASP A 287 -1.75 -4.97 14.27
N THR A 288 -2.42 -4.88 13.12
CA THR A 288 -3.58 -5.70 12.78
C THR A 288 -3.21 -6.70 11.71
N THR A 289 -3.49 -7.98 11.94
CA THR A 289 -3.23 -9.02 10.95
C THR A 289 -4.04 -8.81 9.67
N PHE A 290 -3.65 -9.56 8.63
CA PHE A 290 -4.60 -9.91 7.57
C PHE A 290 -5.78 -10.70 8.15
N GLN A 291 -6.88 -10.74 7.42
CA GLN A 291 -8.07 -11.50 7.81
C GLN A 291 -7.72 -12.99 7.93
N LEU A 292 -7.91 -13.55 9.12
CA LEU A 292 -7.66 -14.95 9.47
C LEU A 292 -8.96 -15.77 9.33
N GLY A 293 -9.57 -15.76 8.15
CA GLY A 293 -10.87 -16.39 7.89
C GLY A 293 -12.01 -15.39 7.96
N ASP A 294 -12.70 -15.32 9.10
CA ASP A 294 -13.84 -14.44 9.35
C ASP A 294 -13.53 -13.28 10.32
N PHE A 295 -12.31 -13.20 10.84
CA PHE A 295 -11.89 -12.12 11.74
C PHE A 295 -10.47 -11.60 11.44
N TYR A 296 -10.17 -10.43 12.00
CA TYR A 296 -8.85 -9.84 12.13
C TYR A 296 -8.36 -10.01 13.57
N VAL A 297 -7.04 -9.98 13.76
CA VAL A 297 -6.43 -9.92 15.08
C VAL A 297 -5.55 -8.70 15.18
N THR A 298 -5.88 -7.80 16.10
CA THR A 298 -5.02 -6.68 16.48
C THR A 298 -4.14 -7.11 17.65
N PHE A 299 -2.83 -7.13 17.46
CA PHE A 299 -1.87 -7.42 18.52
C PHE A 299 -1.36 -6.11 19.14
N VAL A 300 -1.28 -6.09 20.47
CA VAL A 300 -0.65 -5.01 21.23
C VAL A 300 0.57 -5.60 21.94
N ASN A 301 1.76 -5.16 21.56
CA ASN A 301 3.03 -5.62 22.14
C ASN A 301 3.74 -4.47 22.86
N GLY A 302 4.36 -4.74 24.00
CA GLY A 302 5.13 -3.77 24.77
C GLY A 302 6.61 -4.11 24.74
N GLU A 303 7.46 -3.16 24.37
CA GLU A 303 8.91 -3.31 24.48
C GLU A 303 9.31 -3.22 25.96
N CYS A 304 10.11 -4.15 26.46
CA CYS A 304 10.59 -4.11 27.84
C CYS A 304 12.13 -4.07 27.86
N PRO A 305 12.74 -3.00 28.41
CA PRO A 305 14.19 -2.82 28.34
C PRO A 305 14.96 -3.75 29.29
N ARG A 306 14.27 -4.28 30.32
CA ARG A 306 14.84 -5.16 31.35
C ARG A 306 15.11 -6.58 30.83
N PHE A 307 14.39 -7.01 29.81
CA PHE A 307 14.57 -8.31 29.18
C PHE A 307 15.23 -8.12 27.83
N ARG A 308 16.41 -8.73 27.63
CA ARG A 308 17.16 -8.63 26.37
C ARG A 308 17.35 -9.99 25.75
N THR A 309 17.29 -10.03 24.42
CA THR A 309 17.65 -11.23 23.66
C THR A 309 19.15 -11.48 23.81
N ALA A 310 19.57 -12.65 24.30
CA ALA A 310 20.97 -12.95 24.60
C ALA A 310 21.92 -12.65 23.42
N ARG A 311 21.54 -13.02 22.19
CA ARG A 311 22.38 -12.85 21.00
C ARG A 311 22.47 -11.41 20.50
N SER A 312 21.36 -10.68 20.49
CA SER A 312 21.29 -9.35 19.86
C SER A 312 21.32 -8.20 20.86
N LEU A 313 21.21 -8.48 22.16
CA LEU A 313 21.04 -7.53 23.26
C LEU A 313 19.87 -6.56 23.09
N LYS A 314 18.95 -6.84 22.16
CA LYS A 314 17.76 -6.04 21.89
C LYS A 314 16.71 -6.30 22.97
N ALA A 315 15.98 -5.25 23.36
CA ALA A 315 14.84 -5.35 24.25
C ALA A 315 13.82 -6.37 23.70
N ARG A 316 13.19 -7.12 24.61
CA ARG A 316 12.18 -8.12 24.26
C ARG A 316 10.82 -7.45 24.15
N MET A 317 9.99 -8.01 23.27
CA MET A 317 8.59 -7.67 23.19
C MET A 317 7.78 -8.61 24.07
N LEU A 318 6.87 -8.05 24.85
CA LEU A 318 5.87 -8.77 25.64
C LEU A 318 4.51 -8.60 24.95
N PRO A 319 3.71 -9.66 24.77
CA PRO A 319 2.33 -9.49 24.36
C PRO A 319 1.57 -8.84 25.51
N LEU A 320 1.00 -7.66 25.31
CA LEU A 320 0.16 -6.96 26.29
C LEU A 320 -1.30 -7.37 26.15
N GLY A 321 -1.70 -7.68 24.92
CA GLY A 321 -3.00 -8.24 24.60
C GLY A 321 -3.20 -8.44 23.12
N PHE A 322 -4.36 -9.00 22.79
CA PHE A 322 -4.85 -9.08 21.43
C PHE A 322 -6.36 -8.82 21.40
N PHE A 323 -6.82 -8.37 20.24
CA PHE A 323 -8.22 -8.08 19.97
C PHE A 323 -8.64 -8.78 18.69
N ILE A 324 -9.59 -9.70 18.80
CA ILE A 324 -10.18 -10.40 17.66
C ILE A 324 -11.44 -9.64 17.26
N HIS A 325 -11.55 -9.28 15.98
CA HIS A 325 -12.66 -8.45 15.51
C HIS A 325 -13.04 -8.73 14.07
N THR A 326 -14.30 -8.52 13.75
CA THR A 326 -14.79 -8.65 12.36
C THR A 326 -14.60 -7.38 11.52
N THR A 327 -14.43 -6.21 12.14
CA THR A 327 -14.32 -4.93 11.43
C THR A 327 -13.22 -4.04 12.03
N LYS A 328 -12.40 -3.46 11.15
CA LYS A 328 -11.33 -2.49 11.48
C LYS A 328 -11.86 -1.09 11.86
N GLU A 329 -13.10 -1.01 12.30
CA GLU A 329 -13.76 0.26 12.57
C GLU A 329 -13.18 0.94 13.81
N ARG A 330 -13.04 2.27 13.74
CA ARG A 330 -12.46 3.07 14.82
C ARG A 330 -13.13 2.85 16.19
N PRO A 331 -14.48 2.75 16.32
CA PRO A 331 -15.12 2.52 17.62
C PRO A 331 -14.65 1.24 18.32
N ASN A 332 -14.48 0.16 17.56
CA ASN A 332 -13.99 -1.13 18.07
C ASN A 332 -12.57 -1.03 18.63
N HIS A 333 -11.67 -0.37 17.89
CA HIS A 333 -10.30 -0.13 18.37
C HIS A 333 -10.24 0.85 19.55
N LYS A 334 -11.13 1.84 19.60
CA LYS A 334 -11.27 2.76 20.72
C LYS A 334 -11.64 2.02 22.00
N GLU A 335 -12.62 1.12 21.92
CA GLU A 335 -13.04 0.29 23.04
C GLU A 335 -11.89 -0.56 23.60
N PHE A 336 -11.15 -1.27 22.74
CA PHE A 336 -10.00 -2.06 23.21
C PHE A 336 -8.89 -1.17 23.80
N ALA A 337 -8.66 0.00 23.21
CA ALA A 337 -7.68 0.96 23.71
C ALA A 337 -8.05 1.50 25.11
N GLU A 338 -9.33 1.77 25.37
CA GLU A 338 -9.83 2.18 26.69
C GLU A 338 -9.70 1.07 27.73
N LEU A 339 -9.95 -0.18 27.33
CA LEU A 339 -9.75 -1.35 28.18
C LEU A 339 -8.27 -1.54 28.54
N LEU A 340 -7.37 -1.44 27.55
CA LEU A 340 -5.93 -1.46 27.75
C LEU A 340 -5.47 -0.35 28.71
N ARG A 341 -5.97 0.88 28.54
CA ARG A 341 -5.67 2.01 29.42
C ARG A 341 -6.05 1.71 30.87
N SER A 342 -7.25 1.18 31.09
CA SER A 342 -7.74 0.85 32.43
C SER A 342 -6.83 -0.17 33.12
N GLU A 343 -6.46 -1.25 32.43
CA GLU A 343 -5.56 -2.28 32.99
C GLU A 343 -4.14 -1.74 33.24
N LEU A 344 -3.61 -0.90 32.34
CA LEU A 344 -2.32 -0.23 32.54
C LEU A 344 -2.33 0.67 33.78
N ASN A 345 -3.45 1.33 34.07
CA ASN A 345 -3.61 2.16 35.26
C ASN A 345 -3.62 1.34 36.56
N LEU A 346 -4.21 0.13 36.54
CA LEU A 346 -4.24 -0.75 37.71
C LEU A 346 -2.83 -1.22 38.14
N VAL A 347 -1.90 -1.35 37.18
CA VAL A 347 -0.53 -1.81 37.44
C VAL A 347 0.49 -0.67 37.58
N GLN A 348 0.02 0.57 37.71
CA GLN A 348 0.91 1.72 37.97
C GLN A 348 1.65 1.57 39.31
N VAL A 349 2.86 2.15 39.37
CA VAL A 349 3.67 2.13 40.59
C VAL A 349 3.29 3.32 41.46
N ALA A 350 2.70 3.05 42.62
CA ALA A 350 2.36 4.09 43.60
C ALA A 350 3.59 4.94 43.96
N GLY A 351 3.44 6.26 43.94
CA GLY A 351 4.52 7.22 44.22
C GLY A 351 5.52 7.44 43.08
N GLU A 352 5.60 6.55 42.09
CA GLU A 352 6.49 6.67 40.92
C GLU A 352 5.75 6.33 39.62
N PRO A 353 4.76 7.17 39.21
CA PRO A 353 3.97 6.89 38.02
C PRO A 353 4.86 6.75 36.79
N ARG A 354 4.49 5.79 35.93
CA ARG A 354 5.25 5.39 34.75
C ARG A 354 4.63 6.01 33.51
N LYS A 355 5.46 6.47 32.57
CA LYS A 355 5.02 7.08 31.30
C LYS A 355 5.38 6.17 30.13
N ILE A 356 4.39 5.90 29.28
CA ILE A 356 4.61 5.25 27.99
C ILE A 356 5.20 6.28 27.04
N PRO A 357 6.39 6.06 26.45
CA PRO A 357 7.07 7.08 25.64
C PRO A 357 6.42 7.33 24.29
N CYS A 358 5.90 6.27 23.63
CA CYS A 358 5.15 6.37 22.39
C CYS A 358 4.40 5.07 22.06
N VAL A 359 3.44 5.20 21.14
CA VAL A 359 2.75 4.08 20.50
C VAL A 359 3.13 4.06 19.02
N VAL A 360 3.69 2.93 18.58
CA VAL A 360 4.07 2.69 17.19
C VAL A 360 2.94 1.93 16.51
N ILE A 361 2.42 2.49 15.42
CA ILE A 361 1.33 1.91 14.64
C ILE A 361 1.74 1.70 13.18
N ASP A 362 0.96 0.89 12.49
CA ASP A 362 1.04 0.72 11.05
C ASP A 362 0.32 1.87 10.29
N GLY A 363 -0.07 1.55 9.04
CA GLY A 363 -0.97 2.23 8.11
C GLY A 363 -2.26 2.83 8.67
N GLU A 364 -2.84 2.17 9.67
CA GLU A 364 -4.28 2.16 9.88
C GLU A 364 -4.70 3.23 10.90
N ALA A 365 -5.49 4.20 10.45
CA ALA A 365 -5.83 5.35 11.29
C ALA A 365 -6.77 5.01 12.47
N ALA A 366 -7.38 3.82 12.50
CA ALA A 366 -8.11 3.32 13.66
C ALA A 366 -7.15 2.97 14.83
N LEU A 367 -5.90 2.58 14.53
CA LEU A 367 -4.89 2.29 15.56
C LEU A 367 -4.39 3.55 16.27
N GLY A 368 -4.70 4.74 15.76
CA GLY A 368 -4.44 6.00 16.47
C GLY A 368 -5.16 6.10 17.82
N GLU A 369 -6.24 5.34 18.04
CA GLU A 369 -6.98 5.36 19.30
C GLU A 369 -6.15 4.84 20.50
N TYR A 370 -5.21 3.91 20.27
CA TYR A 370 -4.34 3.41 21.33
C TYR A 370 -3.40 4.49 21.86
N ALA A 371 -2.85 5.32 20.97
CA ALA A 371 -2.00 6.45 21.34
C ALA A 371 -2.76 7.50 22.16
N LYS A 372 -4.02 7.80 21.76
CA LYS A 372 -4.90 8.70 22.50
C LYS A 372 -5.25 8.14 23.88
N ALA A 373 -5.59 6.86 23.97
CA ALA A 373 -6.01 6.23 25.22
C ALA A 373 -4.91 6.27 26.28
N VAL A 374 -3.65 6.05 25.89
CA VAL A 374 -2.50 6.06 26.82
C VAL A 374 -1.76 7.41 26.87
N ASP A 375 -2.34 8.47 26.31
CA ASP A 375 -1.80 9.83 26.26
C ASP A 375 -0.31 9.86 25.84
N SER A 376 -0.03 9.30 24.66
CA SER A 376 1.34 9.16 24.16
C SER A 376 1.44 9.53 22.68
N PRO A 377 2.59 10.04 22.22
CA PRO A 377 2.81 10.31 20.80
C PRO A 377 2.58 9.06 19.93
N CYS A 378 1.90 9.26 18.81
CA CYS A 378 1.69 8.23 17.80
C CYS A 378 2.80 8.30 16.75
N VAL A 379 3.52 7.19 16.55
CA VAL A 379 4.64 7.09 15.62
C VAL A 379 4.34 6.03 14.58
N ARG A 380 4.69 6.30 13.32
CA ARG A 380 4.53 5.33 12.23
C ARG A 380 5.68 4.33 12.21
N CYS A 381 5.35 3.07 11.94
CA CYS A 381 6.36 2.02 11.81
C CYS A 381 7.18 2.18 10.52
N ASP A 382 8.50 2.33 10.66
CA ASP A 382 9.45 2.43 9.54
C ASP A 382 9.33 1.27 8.55
N ARG A 383 9.10 0.05 9.04
CA ARG A 383 8.97 -1.14 8.19
C ARG A 383 7.70 -1.08 7.34
N HIS A 384 6.60 -0.57 7.89
CA HIS A 384 5.36 -0.39 7.16
C HIS A 384 5.47 0.74 6.13
N ILE A 385 6.15 1.85 6.47
CA ILE A 385 6.48 2.91 5.50
C ILE A 385 7.30 2.32 4.33
N LEU A 386 8.36 1.57 4.61
CA LEU A 386 9.21 0.97 3.58
C LEU A 386 8.43 0.00 2.68
N THR A 387 7.52 -0.78 3.28
CA THR A 387 6.65 -1.72 2.56
C THR A 387 5.67 -0.98 1.65
N LEU A 388 5.08 0.12 2.12
CA LEU A 388 4.19 0.98 1.36
C LEU A 388 4.91 1.64 0.17
N ILE A 389 6.12 2.17 0.39
CA ILE A 389 6.96 2.71 -0.69
C ILE A 389 7.32 1.61 -1.69
N SER A 390 7.67 0.42 -1.21
CA SER A 390 7.97 -0.71 -2.09
C SER A 390 6.78 -1.12 -2.96
N HIS A 391 5.57 -1.00 -2.42
CA HIS A 391 4.34 -1.30 -3.14
C HIS A 391 4.01 -0.22 -4.18
N ASN A 392 4.11 1.07 -3.79
CA ASN A 392 3.69 2.19 -4.63
C ASN A 392 4.74 2.62 -5.66
N CYS A 393 6.02 2.53 -5.32
CA CYS A 393 7.13 3.04 -6.12
C CYS A 393 8.01 1.92 -6.70
N GLY A 394 7.79 0.66 -6.30
CA GLY A 394 8.56 -0.51 -6.71
C GLY A 394 9.71 -0.87 -5.77
N GLN A 395 10.03 -2.18 -5.70
CA GLN A 395 11.02 -2.74 -4.78
C GLN A 395 12.43 -2.14 -4.93
N ASN A 396 12.91 -1.96 -6.16
CA ASN A 396 14.25 -1.43 -6.42
C ASN A 396 14.37 0.03 -5.97
N ALA A 397 13.36 0.85 -6.25
CA ALA A 397 13.31 2.24 -5.83
C ALA A 397 13.28 2.36 -4.29
N SER A 398 12.45 1.55 -3.63
CA SER A 398 12.37 1.48 -2.17
C SER A 398 13.70 1.10 -1.51
N ARG A 399 14.38 0.06 -2.02
CA ARG A 399 15.71 -0.35 -1.52
C ARG A 399 16.75 0.76 -1.67
N GLY A 400 16.77 1.48 -2.80
CA GLY A 400 17.67 2.60 -3.03
C GLY A 400 17.43 3.78 -2.09
N ALA A 401 16.16 4.02 -1.73
CA ALA A 401 15.76 5.13 -0.86
C ALA A 401 15.92 4.84 0.65
N GLN A 402 15.98 3.58 1.06
CA GLN A 402 15.96 3.18 2.48
C GLN A 402 16.96 3.95 3.36
N ALA A 403 18.22 4.05 2.92
CA ALA A 403 19.26 4.75 3.68
C ALA A 403 19.08 6.28 3.71
N LEU A 404 18.43 6.85 2.69
CA LEU A 404 18.11 8.28 2.64
C LEU A 404 16.93 8.61 3.56
N LEU A 405 15.90 7.76 3.58
CA LEU A 405 14.69 7.96 4.35
C LEU A 405 14.92 7.72 5.85
N PHE A 406 15.41 6.54 6.22
CA PHE A 406 15.52 6.12 7.61
C PHE A 406 16.91 6.37 8.21
N GLY A 407 17.94 6.45 7.36
CA GLY A 407 19.33 6.56 7.80
C GLY A 407 20.08 5.23 7.73
N LYS A 408 21.34 5.24 8.16
CA LYS A 408 22.21 4.06 8.18
C LYS A 408 23.30 4.16 9.24
N LYS A 409 23.78 3.00 9.70
CA LYS A 409 24.96 2.92 10.57
C LYS A 409 26.23 3.06 9.72
N VAL A 410 27.12 3.98 10.11
CA VAL A 410 28.42 4.22 9.45
C VAL A 410 29.49 4.29 10.53
N GLY A 411 30.46 3.38 10.50
CA GLY A 411 31.56 3.34 11.47
C GLY A 411 31.07 3.28 12.92
N GLY A 412 30.12 2.38 13.23
CA GLY A 412 29.57 2.23 14.58
C GLY A 412 28.52 3.27 14.98
N THR A 413 28.43 4.40 14.28
CA THR A 413 27.51 5.50 14.62
C THR A 413 26.29 5.51 13.70
N PHE A 414 25.09 5.69 14.24
CA PHE A 414 23.88 5.87 13.43
C PHE A 414 23.85 7.27 12.80
N ARG A 415 23.61 7.35 11.50
CA ARG A 415 23.39 8.60 10.77
C ARG A 415 21.93 8.68 10.36
N ALA A 416 21.20 9.66 10.90
CA ALA A 416 19.78 9.88 10.63
C ALA A 416 19.50 10.18 9.15
N GLY A 417 18.41 9.62 8.63
CA GLY A 417 17.87 9.94 7.31
C GLY A 417 16.97 11.19 7.35
N LEU A 418 16.14 11.32 6.32
CA LEU A 418 15.10 12.35 6.20
C LEU A 418 14.14 12.31 7.40
N LEU A 419 13.63 11.12 7.75
CA LEU A 419 12.65 10.95 8.83
C LEU A 419 13.23 11.10 10.24
N GLY A 420 14.56 11.27 10.37
CA GLY A 420 15.21 11.59 11.63
C GLY A 420 15.56 13.08 11.76
N SER A 421 14.89 13.96 11.03
CA SER A 421 15.09 15.41 11.10
C SER A 421 14.47 16.00 12.37
N PHE A 422 15.14 16.98 12.97
CA PHE A 422 14.68 17.59 14.24
C PHE A 422 13.55 18.61 14.05
N SER A 423 13.42 19.19 12.85
CA SER A 423 12.40 20.18 12.52
C SER A 423 11.92 20.00 11.08
N MET A 424 10.81 20.63 10.73
CA MET A 424 10.27 20.62 9.37
C MET A 424 11.19 21.37 8.40
N GLU A 425 11.83 22.45 8.82
CA GLU A 425 12.80 23.17 8.00
C GLU A 425 14.01 22.26 7.68
N GLU A 426 14.52 21.53 8.67
CA GLU A 426 15.61 20.56 8.45
C GLU A 426 15.17 19.43 7.50
N PHE A 427 13.92 18.97 7.63
CA PHE A 427 13.35 17.96 6.75
C PHE A 427 13.29 18.45 5.30
N GLU A 428 12.72 19.63 5.06
CA GLU A 428 12.58 20.22 3.72
C GLU A 428 13.94 20.49 3.05
N GLU A 429 14.90 21.02 3.81
CA GLU A 429 16.28 21.23 3.33
C GLU A 429 16.94 19.92 2.89
N LYS A 430 16.77 18.85 3.67
CA LYS A 430 17.32 17.54 3.31
C LYS A 430 16.57 16.93 2.14
N LEU A 431 15.25 17.11 2.06
CA LEU A 431 14.42 16.59 0.98
C LEU A 431 14.88 17.16 -0.36
N LYS A 432 15.07 18.49 -0.45
CA LYS A 432 15.64 19.17 -1.64
C LYS A 432 16.99 18.57 -2.07
N LYS A 433 17.86 18.25 -1.11
CA LYS A 433 19.17 17.61 -1.39
C LYS A 433 19.06 16.15 -1.85
N CYS A 434 17.92 15.50 -1.68
CA CYS A 434 17.68 14.12 -2.06
C CYS A 434 17.05 13.96 -3.45
N GLU A 435 16.54 15.03 -4.07
CA GLU A 435 15.84 15.00 -5.37
C GLU A 435 16.61 14.23 -6.45
N LYS A 436 17.91 14.53 -6.62
CA LYS A 436 18.77 13.86 -7.62
C LYS A 436 19.32 12.50 -7.16
N ARG A 437 19.09 12.11 -5.90
CA ARG A 437 19.67 10.91 -5.26
C ARG A 437 18.63 9.83 -5.00
N MET A 438 17.37 10.16 -5.14
CA MET A 438 16.21 9.30 -4.91
C MET A 438 15.48 9.08 -6.23
N ALA A 439 14.90 7.91 -6.43
CA ALA A 439 14.06 7.68 -7.60
C ALA A 439 12.84 8.64 -7.56
N ALA A 440 12.50 9.27 -8.68
CA ALA A 440 11.43 10.26 -8.77
C ALA A 440 10.10 9.80 -8.14
N PRO A 441 9.62 8.55 -8.34
CA PRO A 441 8.39 8.09 -7.68
C PRO A 441 8.45 8.09 -6.16
N VAL A 442 9.62 7.85 -5.56
CA VAL A 442 9.79 7.86 -4.10
C VAL A 442 9.90 9.28 -3.58
N PHE A 443 10.56 10.16 -4.33
CA PHE A 443 10.65 11.58 -3.98
C PHE A 443 9.27 12.23 -3.94
N GLU A 444 8.47 12.03 -4.98
CA GLU A 444 7.09 12.55 -5.03
C GLU A 444 6.21 11.93 -3.93
N TRP A 445 6.36 10.62 -3.66
CA TRP A 445 5.63 9.98 -2.56
C TRP A 445 5.98 10.60 -1.20
N THR A 446 7.27 10.86 -0.95
CA THR A 446 7.78 11.46 0.30
C THR A 446 7.38 12.93 0.46
N LYS A 447 7.13 13.63 -0.64
CA LYS A 447 6.64 15.02 -0.62
C LYS A 447 5.14 15.08 -0.31
N ALA A 448 4.39 14.07 -0.74
CA ALA A 448 2.93 14.02 -0.61
C ALA A 448 2.43 13.37 0.69
N ASN A 449 3.25 12.58 1.38
CA ASN A 449 2.92 11.82 2.60
C ASN A 449 3.95 12.11 3.69
#